data_AF-A0AAP7IA42-F1
#
_entry.id   AF-A0AAP7IA42-F1
#
_cell.length_a   1.000
_cell.length_b   1.000
_cell.length_c   1.000
_cell.angle_alpha   90.00
_cell.angle_beta   90.00
_cell.angle_gamma   90.00
#
_symmetry.space_group_name_H-M   'P 1'
#
loop_
_entity.id
_entity.type
_entity.pdbx_description
1 polymer ?
#
loop_
_entity_poly.entity_id
_entity_poly.type
_entity_poly.pdbx_seq_one_letter_code
_entity_poly.pdbx_strand_id
1 'polypeptide(L)'
;METQYSKDGQGVYQTLKIDIDGDKETIFNYLSTTEGIQQWFPQLSFEKREVNGKMYFHLEEEDDLEMTITHLEENKTIGFTWDIGNVKFELNNKVQQTELTFIEYLPFEFPHIIIDFAGWQFHMESIKSIVETRKPLNSQDYDFDSKNEAIEAQIKLENDK
;
A
#
# COMPACT_ATOMS: atom_id res chain seq x y z
N MET A 1 3.54 -1.47 -13.46
CA MET A 1 2.73 -0.68 -12.52
C MET A 1 2.67 0.73 -13.06
N GLU A 2 1.48 1.33 -13.08
CA GLU A 2 1.32 2.76 -13.34
C GLU A 2 1.45 3.52 -12.02
N THR A 3 2.12 4.67 -12.05
CA THR A 3 2.36 5.49 -10.88
C THR A 3 2.04 6.94 -11.19
N GLN A 4 1.34 7.60 -10.28
CA GLN A 4 1.02 9.01 -10.34
C GLN A 4 1.29 9.65 -8.99
N TYR A 5 1.90 10.84 -9.01
CA TYR A 5 2.04 11.67 -7.83
C TYR A 5 1.22 12.94 -7.99
N SER A 6 0.74 13.45 -6.87
CA SER A 6 0.18 14.79 -6.78
C SER A 6 0.49 15.37 -5.41
N LYS A 7 0.23 16.66 -5.24
CA LYS A 7 0.39 17.36 -3.96
C LYS A 7 -0.70 18.39 -3.79
N ASP A 8 -0.96 18.75 -2.56
CA ASP A 8 -1.78 19.91 -2.22
C ASP A 8 -1.05 20.80 -1.20
N GLY A 9 -1.78 21.68 -0.52
CA GLY A 9 -1.20 22.56 0.50
C GLY A 9 -0.83 21.87 1.82
N GLN A 10 -1.14 20.58 1.99
CA GLN A 10 -0.98 19.83 3.23
C GLN A 10 -0.05 18.63 3.09
N GLY A 11 0.05 18.04 1.90
CA GLY A 11 0.95 16.91 1.70
C GLY A 11 1.05 16.44 0.26
N VAL A 12 1.51 15.20 0.13
CA VAL A 12 1.73 14.51 -1.14
C VAL A 12 0.90 13.25 -1.21
N TYR A 13 0.60 12.86 -2.44
CA TYR A 13 -0.16 11.66 -2.74
C TYR A 13 0.63 10.78 -3.70
N GLN A 14 0.56 9.47 -3.48
CA GLN A 14 0.97 8.44 -4.41
C GLN A 14 -0.27 7.64 -4.82
N THR A 15 -0.47 7.46 -6.11
CA THR A 15 -1.45 6.52 -6.67
C THR A 15 -0.72 5.47 -7.51
N LEU A 16 -0.88 4.21 -7.14
CA LEU A 16 -0.31 3.06 -7.84
C LEU A 16 -1.44 2.23 -8.45
N LYS A 17 -1.28 1.79 -9.69
CA LYS A 17 -2.21 0.86 -10.33
C LYS A 17 -1.47 -0.33 -10.92
N ILE A 18 -1.97 -1.51 -10.61
CA ILE A 18 -1.41 -2.75 -11.14
C ILE A 18 -2.53 -3.75 -11.46
N ASP A 19 -2.40 -4.40 -12.61
CA ASP A 19 -3.28 -5.49 -13.01
C ASP A 19 -2.72 -6.82 -12.50
N ILE A 20 -3.57 -7.61 -11.86
CA ILE A 20 -3.24 -8.89 -11.26
C ILE A 20 -4.11 -9.98 -11.90
N ASP A 21 -3.47 -11.05 -12.37
CA ASP A 21 -4.14 -12.28 -12.81
C ASP A 21 -4.63 -13.08 -11.59
N GLY A 22 -5.75 -12.61 -11.05
CA GLY A 22 -6.41 -13.16 -9.88
C GLY A 22 -7.78 -12.53 -9.69
N ASP A 23 -8.66 -13.25 -8.99
CA ASP A 23 -9.98 -12.75 -8.67
C ASP A 23 -9.93 -11.77 -7.48
N LYS A 24 -10.95 -10.91 -7.41
CA LYS A 24 -11.07 -9.89 -6.36
C LYS A 24 -11.13 -10.46 -4.95
N GLU A 25 -11.78 -11.60 -4.75
CA GLU A 25 -11.96 -12.17 -3.41
C GLU A 25 -10.62 -12.66 -2.87
N THR A 26 -9.83 -13.35 -3.70
CA THR A 26 -8.46 -13.73 -3.38
C THR A 26 -7.61 -12.52 -3.03
N ILE A 27 -7.61 -11.47 -3.86
CA ILE A 27 -6.80 -10.27 -3.60
C ILE A 27 -7.30 -9.55 -2.34
N PHE A 28 -8.60 -9.43 -2.14
CA PHE A 28 -9.17 -8.76 -0.97
C PHE A 28 -8.83 -9.49 0.33
N ASN A 29 -8.78 -10.82 0.32
CA ASN A 29 -8.32 -11.61 1.46
C ASN A 29 -6.87 -11.27 1.83
N TYR A 30 -5.98 -11.10 0.83
CA TYR A 30 -4.60 -10.64 1.05
C TYR A 30 -4.51 -9.24 1.66
N LEU A 31 -5.50 -8.37 1.41
CA LEU A 31 -5.48 -6.98 1.89
C LEU A 31 -6.17 -6.78 3.24
N SER A 32 -7.11 -7.67 3.62
CA SER A 32 -8.09 -7.39 4.68
C SER A 32 -8.17 -8.44 5.78
N THR A 33 -7.25 -9.40 5.81
CA THR A 33 -7.15 -10.42 6.87
C THR A 33 -5.73 -10.48 7.40
N THR A 34 -5.55 -10.89 8.66
CA THR A 34 -4.22 -11.04 9.26
C THR A 34 -3.40 -12.08 8.52
N GLU A 35 -4.00 -13.23 8.21
CA GLU A 35 -3.35 -14.32 7.48
C GLU A 35 -2.96 -13.92 6.05
N GLY A 36 -3.72 -13.00 5.44
CA GLY A 36 -3.45 -12.47 4.12
C GLY A 36 -2.35 -11.42 4.12
N ILE A 37 -2.50 -10.37 4.94
CA ILE A 37 -1.60 -9.21 4.93
C ILE A 37 -0.18 -9.58 5.33
N GLN A 38 -0.03 -10.49 6.29
CA GLN A 38 1.28 -10.95 6.76
C GLN A 38 2.10 -11.71 5.72
N GLN A 39 1.50 -12.12 4.60
CA GLN A 39 2.24 -12.78 3.51
C GLN A 39 3.08 -11.81 2.68
N TRP A 40 2.73 -10.53 2.65
CA TRP A 40 3.47 -9.49 1.93
C TRP A 40 3.90 -8.31 2.81
N PHE A 41 3.31 -8.16 3.99
CA PHE A 41 3.67 -7.19 5.03
C PHE A 41 3.57 -7.84 6.42
N PRO A 42 4.59 -8.62 6.84
CA PRO A 42 4.56 -9.43 8.06
C PRO A 42 4.27 -8.66 9.36
N GLN A 43 4.62 -7.37 9.41
CA GLN A 43 4.44 -6.52 10.58
C GLN A 43 3.00 -6.03 10.78
N LEU A 44 2.06 -6.30 9.86
CA LEU A 44 0.67 -5.85 10.01
C LEU A 44 -0.24 -6.96 10.54
N SER A 45 -1.20 -6.60 11.38
CA SER A 45 -2.26 -7.52 11.82
C SER A 45 -3.58 -6.80 12.08
N PHE A 46 -4.70 -7.51 11.90
CA PHE A 46 -6.04 -7.00 12.20
C PHE A 46 -6.52 -7.51 13.56
N GLU A 47 -7.01 -6.61 14.40
CA GLU A 47 -7.76 -6.98 15.62
C GLU A 47 -9.26 -7.07 15.32
N LYS A 48 -9.81 -6.03 14.68
CA LYS A 48 -11.24 -5.95 14.37
C LYS A 48 -11.47 -5.43 12.96
N ARG A 49 -11.93 -6.31 12.07
CA ARG A 49 -12.17 -6.04 10.64
C ARG A 49 -13.53 -5.36 10.40
N GLU A 50 -13.66 -4.10 10.80
CA GLU A 50 -14.81 -3.24 10.51
C GLU A 50 -14.37 -1.78 10.43
N VAL A 51 -15.21 -0.89 9.89
CA VAL A 51 -14.92 0.56 9.92
C VAL A 51 -14.84 1.05 11.37
N ASN A 52 -13.79 1.82 11.70
CA ASN A 52 -13.35 2.19 13.05
C ASN A 52 -12.82 1.01 13.89
N GLY A 53 -12.66 -0.16 13.28
CA GLY A 53 -11.94 -1.28 13.87
C GLY A 53 -10.43 -1.04 13.86
N LYS A 54 -9.71 -1.84 14.65
CA LYS A 54 -8.29 -1.66 14.90
C LYS A 54 -7.44 -2.65 14.11
N MET A 55 -6.25 -2.18 13.75
CA MET A 55 -5.14 -2.97 13.23
C MET A 55 -3.85 -2.48 13.88
N TYR A 56 -2.80 -3.30 13.83
CA TYR A 56 -1.53 -3.03 14.49
C TYR A 56 -0.37 -3.12 13.50
N PHE A 57 0.62 -2.25 13.69
CA PHE A 57 1.95 -2.35 13.10
C PHE A 57 2.96 -2.74 14.18
N HIS A 58 3.54 -3.92 14.03
CA HIS A 58 4.45 -4.54 14.98
C HIS A 58 5.88 -4.04 14.78
N LEU A 59 6.40 -3.36 15.79
CA LEU A 59 7.79 -2.92 15.87
C LEU A 59 8.60 -3.94 16.67
N GLU A 60 9.86 -4.19 16.29
CA GLU A 60 10.67 -5.25 16.92
C GLU A 60 11.05 -4.93 18.37
N GLU A 61 11.32 -3.66 18.68
CA GLU A 61 11.84 -3.22 19.99
C GLU A 61 10.97 -2.14 20.66
N GLU A 62 9.80 -1.84 20.10
CA GLU A 62 8.89 -0.79 20.56
C GLU A 62 7.46 -1.35 20.69
N ASP A 63 6.58 -0.57 21.33
CA ASP A 63 5.17 -0.93 21.42
C ASP A 63 4.52 -0.90 20.02
N ASP A 64 3.57 -1.81 19.79
CA ASP A 64 2.79 -1.85 18.55
C ASP A 64 2.10 -0.50 18.29
N LEU A 65 2.19 -0.02 17.06
CA LEU A 65 1.46 1.17 16.64
C LEU A 65 0.02 0.79 16.29
N GLU A 66 -0.93 1.37 17.01
CA GLU A 66 -2.35 1.22 16.71
C GLU A 66 -2.75 2.05 15.49
N MET A 67 -3.49 1.43 14.59
CA MET A 67 -4.02 2.03 13.37
C MET A 67 -5.53 1.77 13.28
N THR A 68 -6.26 2.66 12.62
CA THR A 68 -7.72 2.59 12.49
C THR A 68 -8.14 2.30 11.06
N ILE A 69 -9.04 1.34 10.86
CA ILE A 69 -9.68 1.07 9.57
C ILE A 69 -10.65 2.20 9.23
N THR A 70 -10.39 2.93 8.15
CA THR A 70 -11.19 4.08 7.70
C THR A 70 -12.21 3.68 6.65
N HIS A 71 -11.95 2.64 5.87
CA HIS A 71 -12.83 2.15 4.81
C HIS A 71 -12.85 0.62 4.80
N LEU A 72 -14.04 0.04 4.61
CA LEU A 72 -14.20 -1.39 4.38
C LEU A 72 -15.47 -1.66 3.56
N GLU A 73 -15.30 -2.14 2.34
CA GLU A 73 -16.37 -2.70 1.51
C GLU A 73 -15.86 -4.02 0.91
N GLU A 74 -16.55 -5.12 1.22
CA GLU A 74 -16.10 -6.47 0.87
C GLU A 74 -15.78 -6.60 -0.63
N ASN A 75 -14.61 -7.16 -0.95
CA ASN A 75 -14.12 -7.38 -2.31
C ASN A 75 -13.98 -6.10 -3.16
N LYS A 76 -13.91 -4.93 -2.53
CA LYS A 76 -13.85 -3.64 -3.24
C LYS A 76 -12.89 -2.64 -2.63
N THR A 77 -12.93 -2.39 -1.32
CA THR A 77 -12.00 -1.41 -0.73
C THR A 77 -11.68 -1.71 0.72
N ILE A 78 -10.44 -1.43 1.09
CA ILE A 78 -9.99 -1.33 2.47
C ILE A 78 -9.04 -0.15 2.60
N GLY A 79 -9.19 0.65 3.64
CA GLY A 79 -8.29 1.76 3.93
C GLY A 79 -8.11 1.93 5.43
N PHE A 80 -6.97 2.49 5.81
CA PHE A 80 -6.59 2.66 7.20
C PHE A 80 -5.62 3.83 7.38
N THR A 81 -5.54 4.34 8.61
CA THR A 81 -4.54 5.35 8.99
C THR A 81 -3.14 4.78 8.86
N TRP A 82 -2.17 5.58 8.44
CA TRP A 82 -0.76 5.20 8.31
C TRP A 82 0.12 6.23 9.01
N ASP A 83 0.39 6.02 10.30
CA ASP A 83 0.93 7.06 11.20
C ASP A 83 0.09 8.36 11.05
N ILE A 84 0.70 9.49 10.68
CA ILE A 84 0.01 10.77 10.44
C ILE A 84 -0.59 10.88 9.01
N GLY A 85 -0.41 9.85 8.18
CA GLY A 85 -0.96 9.72 6.83
C GLY A 85 -2.14 8.75 6.75
N ASN A 86 -2.52 8.40 5.51
CA ASN A 86 -3.60 7.43 5.23
C ASN A 86 -3.31 6.64 3.98
N VAL A 87 -3.73 5.37 3.96
CA VAL A 87 -3.67 4.51 2.78
C VAL A 87 -5.01 3.88 2.47
N LYS A 88 -5.25 3.58 1.19
CA LYS A 88 -6.46 2.93 0.71
C LYS A 88 -6.18 2.07 -0.50
N PHE A 89 -6.71 0.85 -0.48
CA PHE A 89 -6.75 -0.06 -1.61
C PHE A 89 -8.16 -0.10 -2.21
N GLU A 90 -8.24 -0.16 -3.54
CA GLU A 90 -9.46 -0.29 -4.31
C GLU A 90 -9.29 -1.40 -5.37
N LEU A 91 -10.32 -2.24 -5.52
CA LEU A 91 -10.36 -3.37 -6.45
C LEU A 91 -11.41 -3.16 -7.54
N ASN A 92 -10.95 -3.07 -8.79
CA ASN A 92 -11.82 -2.95 -9.96
C ASN A 92 -11.76 -4.22 -10.81
N ASN A 93 -12.92 -4.67 -11.31
CA ASN A 93 -12.96 -5.83 -12.19
C ASN A 93 -12.52 -5.40 -13.58
N LYS A 94 -11.56 -6.11 -14.16
CA LYS A 94 -11.30 -6.13 -15.60
C LYS A 94 -11.80 -7.46 -16.18
N VAL A 95 -11.80 -7.59 -17.50
CA VAL A 95 -12.42 -8.75 -18.19
C VAL A 95 -11.76 -10.08 -17.79
N GLN A 96 -10.46 -10.10 -17.56
CA GLN A 96 -9.67 -11.31 -17.22
C GLN A 96 -8.77 -11.13 -16.00
N GLN A 97 -8.78 -9.95 -15.38
CA GLN A 97 -7.85 -9.56 -14.33
C GLN A 97 -8.58 -8.68 -13.31
N THR A 98 -7.94 -8.45 -12.17
CA THR A 98 -8.37 -7.44 -11.21
C THR A 98 -7.35 -6.31 -11.21
N GLU A 99 -7.83 -5.07 -11.36
CA GLU A 99 -7.00 -3.89 -11.14
C GLU A 99 -6.99 -3.59 -9.64
N LEU A 100 -5.80 -3.57 -9.05
CA LEU A 100 -5.55 -3.06 -7.72
C LEU A 100 -5.05 -1.62 -7.83
N THR A 101 -5.82 -0.69 -7.27
CA THR A 101 -5.40 0.70 -7.09
C THR A 101 -5.04 0.93 -5.63
N PHE A 102 -3.84 1.43 -5.37
CA PHE A 102 -3.41 1.89 -4.06
C PHE A 102 -3.28 3.41 -4.07
N ILE A 103 -3.82 4.05 -3.04
CA ILE A 103 -3.79 5.50 -2.84
C ILE A 103 -3.21 5.74 -1.46
N GLU A 104 -2.20 6.59 -1.43
CA GLU A 104 -1.50 6.99 -0.22
C GLU A 104 -1.48 8.50 -0.14
N TYR A 105 -1.70 9.01 1.07
CA TYR A 105 -1.53 10.40 1.42
C TYR A 105 -0.57 10.50 2.60
N LEU A 106 0.49 11.28 2.43
CA LEU A 106 1.44 11.62 3.49
C LEU A 106 1.49 13.15 3.65
N PRO A 107 1.26 13.69 4.86
CA PRO A 107 1.46 15.12 5.12
C PRO A 107 2.95 15.49 4.98
N PHE A 108 3.27 16.78 4.76
CA PHE A 108 4.67 17.20 4.59
C PHE A 108 5.54 17.00 5.84
N GLU A 109 4.92 16.89 7.01
CA GLU A 109 5.56 16.56 8.28
C GLU A 109 5.96 15.08 8.36
N PHE A 110 5.48 14.22 7.46
CA PHE A 110 5.80 12.80 7.45
C PHE A 110 7.29 12.59 7.13
N PRO A 111 8.03 11.84 7.96
CA PRO A 111 9.45 11.60 7.71
C PRO A 111 9.63 10.64 6.53
N HIS A 112 10.67 10.85 5.72
CA HIS A 112 11.09 9.88 4.70
C HIS A 112 10.01 9.49 3.66
N ILE A 113 9.12 10.41 3.26
CA ILE A 113 8.08 10.24 2.22
C ILE A 113 8.52 9.37 1.03
N ILE A 114 9.71 9.63 0.47
CA ILE A 114 10.23 8.92 -0.70
C ILE A 114 10.45 7.43 -0.41
N ILE A 115 10.97 7.12 0.78
CA ILE A 115 11.24 5.75 1.23
C ILE A 115 9.92 5.01 1.47
N ASP A 116 8.93 5.67 2.07
CA ASP A 116 7.60 5.09 2.30
C ASP A 116 6.91 4.77 0.96
N PHE A 117 6.94 5.71 0.03
CA PHE A 117 6.42 5.50 -1.33
C PHE A 117 7.07 4.30 -2.03
N ALA A 118 8.40 4.17 -1.93
CA ALA A 118 9.12 3.03 -2.49
C ALA A 118 8.74 1.70 -1.81
N GLY A 119 8.55 1.71 -0.49
CA GLY A 119 8.07 0.57 0.28
C GLY A 119 6.71 0.08 -0.22
N TRP A 120 5.73 0.97 -0.37
CA TRP A 120 4.42 0.60 -0.91
C TRP A 120 4.47 0.13 -2.36
N GLN A 121 5.35 0.69 -3.19
CA GLN A 121 5.58 0.17 -4.54
C GLN A 121 6.09 -1.28 -4.53
N PHE A 122 7.05 -1.60 -3.65
CA PHE A 122 7.50 -2.97 -3.45
C PHE A 122 6.36 -3.89 -2.99
N HIS A 123 5.57 -3.46 -2.01
CA HIS A 123 4.46 -4.25 -1.48
C HIS A 123 3.37 -4.51 -2.54
N MET A 124 3.03 -3.52 -3.38
CA MET A 124 2.13 -3.68 -4.52
C MET A 124 2.61 -4.75 -5.51
N GLU A 125 3.91 -4.74 -5.85
CA GLU A 125 4.50 -5.75 -6.71
C GLU A 125 4.56 -7.13 -6.02
N SER A 126 4.78 -7.16 -4.70
CA SER A 126 4.78 -8.39 -3.89
C SER A 126 3.40 -9.04 -3.83
N ILE A 127 2.33 -8.26 -3.63
CA ILE A 127 0.94 -8.76 -3.67
C ILE A 127 0.65 -9.43 -5.02
N LYS A 128 1.01 -8.78 -6.13
CA LYS A 128 0.87 -9.38 -7.47
C LYS A 128 1.64 -10.69 -7.57
N SER A 129 2.90 -10.71 -7.14
CA SER A 129 3.75 -11.90 -7.16
C SER A 129 3.13 -13.06 -6.38
N ILE A 130 2.59 -12.80 -5.18
CA ILE A 130 1.93 -13.82 -4.36
C ILE A 130 0.69 -14.38 -5.05
N VAL A 131 -0.15 -13.52 -5.60
CA VAL A 131 -1.39 -13.97 -6.26
C VAL A 131 -1.09 -14.82 -7.50
N GLU A 132 -0.13 -14.40 -8.32
CA GLU A 132 0.16 -15.03 -9.61
C GLU A 132 1.10 -16.23 -9.50
N THR A 133 2.01 -16.24 -8.52
CA THR A 133 3.09 -17.23 -8.43
C THR A 133 3.16 -17.96 -7.08
N ARG A 134 2.32 -17.57 -6.11
CA ARG A 134 2.32 -18.07 -4.72
C ARG A 134 3.63 -17.78 -3.97
N LYS A 135 4.40 -16.78 -4.40
CA LYS A 135 5.66 -16.37 -3.77
C LYS A 135 5.74 -14.85 -3.62
N PRO A 136 6.06 -14.32 -2.42
CA PRO A 136 6.35 -12.90 -2.26
C PRO A 136 7.64 -12.52 -2.99
N LEU A 137 7.78 -11.24 -3.27
CA LEU A 137 9.06 -10.71 -3.71
C LEU A 137 10.07 -10.72 -2.55
N ASN A 138 11.35 -10.86 -2.89
CA ASN A 138 12.45 -10.72 -1.95
C ASN A 138 12.92 -9.28 -1.97
N SER A 139 12.87 -8.60 -0.82
CA SER A 139 13.30 -7.20 -0.70
C SER A 139 14.79 -7.01 -0.98
N GLN A 140 15.63 -8.04 -0.81
CA GLN A 140 17.06 -7.96 -1.11
C GLN A 140 17.35 -7.85 -2.63
N ASP A 141 16.39 -8.28 -3.46
CA ASP A 141 16.49 -8.21 -4.91
C ASP A 141 15.88 -6.90 -5.47
N TYR A 142 15.34 -6.05 -4.59
CA TYR A 142 14.68 -4.80 -4.96
C TYR A 142 15.66 -3.63 -4.84
N ASP A 143 15.88 -2.92 -5.95
CA ASP A 143 16.75 -1.74 -5.99
C ASP A 143 16.02 -0.50 -5.46
N PHE A 144 15.97 -0.38 -4.13
CA PHE A 144 15.35 0.75 -3.44
C PHE A 144 16.04 2.08 -3.76
N ASP A 145 17.36 2.09 -3.96
CA ASP A 145 18.11 3.32 -4.23
C ASP A 145 17.68 3.94 -5.57
N SER A 146 17.70 3.14 -6.65
CA SER A 146 17.23 3.59 -7.97
C SER A 146 15.76 3.99 -7.94
N LYS A 147 14.92 3.29 -7.16
CA LYS A 147 13.51 3.63 -6.99
C LYS A 147 13.33 4.97 -6.28
N ASN A 148 14.05 5.20 -5.18
CA ASN A 148 14.01 6.44 -4.43
C ASN A 148 14.41 7.63 -5.32
N GLU A 149 15.50 7.51 -6.09
CA GLU A 149 15.94 8.55 -7.02
C GLU A 149 14.86 8.88 -8.08
N ALA A 150 14.22 7.85 -8.64
CA ALA A 150 13.17 8.01 -9.64
C ALA A 150 11.91 8.69 -9.07
N ILE A 151 11.49 8.31 -7.85
CA ILE A 151 10.36 8.92 -7.15
C ILE A 151 10.66 10.40 -6.86
N GLU A 152 11.84 10.69 -6.32
CA GLU A 152 12.25 12.05 -5.99
C GLU A 152 12.26 12.95 -7.24
N ALA A 153 12.79 12.46 -8.37
CA ALA A 153 12.78 13.19 -9.63
C ALA A 153 11.36 13.50 -10.12
N GLN A 154 10.43 12.54 -10.02
CA GLN A 154 9.05 12.72 -10.49
C GLN A 154 8.25 13.69 -9.61
N ILE A 155 8.42 13.63 -8.28
CA ILE A 155 7.78 14.59 -7.36
C ILE A 155 8.29 16.01 -7.60
N LYS A 156 9.60 16.18 -7.86
CA LYS A 156 10.17 17.49 -8.22
C LYS A 156 9.57 18.06 -9.50
N LEU A 157 9.36 17.24 -10.53
CA LEU A 157 8.73 17.69 -11.79
C LEU A 157 7.27 18.11 -11.60
N GLU A 158 6.57 17.53 -10.63
CA GLU A 158 5.22 17.98 -10.25
C GLU A 158 5.24 19.29 -9.44
N ASN A 159 6.38 19.66 -8.84
CA ASN A 159 6.52 20.97 -8.18
C ASN A 159 6.59 22.15 -9.16
N ASP A 160 7.02 21.90 -10.40
CA ASP A 160 7.28 22.92 -11.41
C ASP A 160 6.08 23.17 -12.36
N LYS A 161 4.94 22.50 -12.14
CA LYS A 161 3.67 22.70 -12.89
C LYS A 161 2.70 23.60 -12.13
#